data_AF-A0A8C7RFX4-F1
#
_entry.id   AF-A0A8C7RFX4-F1
#
_cell.length_a   1.000
_cell.length_b   1.000
_cell.length_c   1.000
_cell.angle_alpha   90.00
_cell.angle_beta   90.00
_cell.angle_gamma   90.00
#
_symmetry.space_group_name_H-M   'P 1'
#
loop_
_entity.id
_entity.type
_entity.pdbx_description
1 polymer ?
#
loop_
_entity_poly.entity_id
_entity_poly.type
_entity_poly.pdbx_seq_one_letter_code
_entity_poly.pdbx_strand_id
1 'polypeptide(L)'
;MSRHQNGEEYRNPTEVKKSQIVMPCHANHRQELSVGELLKWMDSTACLSAERHAGCPCVTVSVDDIHFEHTIGVGQVVNIKAKVNRAFNTSMEVGIVVSCEDLFSDTHWSVCRAVATFVSQRTTGGKVQLRPLVPCTQAEQVEHSLAAERRRMRLVHADIMKDLLANRAFQQVEVQEAEKAVPAERTRVESVELVLPTHANHQVNTFGGQIMAWMENVATIAASRLCNAHPTLQSIDMFHFRGPSHVGDRLVLKAIVNNAFKNSMEAGVCAEAYQGEEPLRHINSAFMTFEIRDQEGKPCTLPRIRPEPLEGMRRYQEAIARNKIRLDRKYIISCKQTEVPLSVPWDLSNQVYLSYNNVSALKMLAARNNWLLNSEKNKVSLYTLEQKQVLSFKVETEIDIPAERAFMLLSDLSKRVEWDPNYERCELILRVNDDDFLYRVVTPSIGQDGASNSPSANQGGKVQDFILLASRRPPCDSGDPYVIALRSVTLPTHPPTEGYNRGEVLCAGFSILEVSKDISKISYFNQASPEVLPYISTDIAGLSSSFYGIFCTCNTFLQENRVDHASTPQSQPPSSILKRTQL
;
A
#
# COMPACT_ATOMS: atom_id res chain seq x y z
N MET A 1 25.96 36.45 16.11
CA MET A 1 26.01 37.88 15.73
C MET A 1 25.16 38.06 14.48
N SER A 2 24.08 38.82 14.64
CA SER A 2 23.00 39.05 13.69
C SER A 2 23.40 39.95 12.52
N ARG A 3 23.13 39.50 11.30
CA ARG A 3 22.87 40.37 10.14
C ARG A 3 21.73 39.78 9.31
N HIS A 4 20.51 40.11 9.70
CA HIS A 4 19.38 40.16 8.78
C HIS A 4 18.75 41.54 8.91
N GLN A 5 19.38 42.51 8.24
CA GLN A 5 18.74 43.78 7.86
C GLN A 5 18.46 43.67 6.36
N ASN A 6 17.25 43.21 6.06
CA ASN A 6 16.42 43.48 4.89
C ASN A 6 15.22 42.53 5.01
N GLY A 7 14.00 43.03 4.81
CA GLY A 7 12.76 42.24 4.86
C GLY A 7 12.61 41.26 3.69
N GLU A 8 13.68 40.57 3.30
CA GLU A 8 13.65 39.48 2.35
C GLU A 8 13.22 38.21 3.07
N GLU A 9 12.08 37.67 2.64
CA GLU A 9 11.58 36.35 3.01
C GLU A 9 12.70 35.31 2.82
N TYR A 10 13.03 34.52 3.87
CA TYR A 10 14.08 33.52 3.79
C TYR A 10 13.80 32.55 2.63
N ARG A 11 14.72 32.50 1.67
CA ARG A 11 14.64 31.59 0.52
C ARG A 11 15.78 30.59 0.60
N ASN A 12 15.45 29.31 0.49
CA ASN A 12 16.46 28.26 0.48
C ASN A 12 17.40 28.48 -0.74
N PRO A 13 18.73 28.56 -0.53
CA PRO A 13 19.68 28.89 -1.60
C PRO A 13 19.72 27.85 -2.73
N THR A 14 19.30 26.62 -2.45
CA THR A 14 19.23 25.54 -3.45
C THR A 14 17.92 25.53 -4.23
N GLU A 15 16.94 26.37 -3.86
CA GLU A 15 15.61 26.33 -4.45
C GLU A 15 15.58 26.84 -5.90
N VAL A 16 15.14 25.98 -6.81
CA VAL A 16 14.89 26.28 -8.21
C VAL A 16 13.39 26.26 -8.45
N LYS A 17 12.89 27.25 -9.19
CA LYS A 17 11.50 27.32 -9.65
C LYS A 17 11.48 27.32 -11.17
N LYS A 18 10.61 26.53 -11.76
CA LYS A 18 10.31 26.52 -13.18
C LYS A 18 8.80 26.63 -13.36
N SER A 19 8.35 27.60 -14.15
CA SER A 19 6.95 27.76 -14.53
C SER A 19 6.84 27.65 -16.05
N GLN A 20 5.89 26.88 -16.53
CA GLN A 20 5.72 26.65 -17.96
C GLN A 20 4.25 26.50 -18.31
N ILE A 21 3.79 27.22 -19.33
CA ILE A 21 2.46 27.03 -19.89
C ILE A 21 2.42 25.73 -20.71
N VAL A 22 1.37 24.93 -20.53
CA VAL A 22 1.16 23.71 -21.31
C VAL A 22 0.64 24.08 -22.69
N MET A 23 1.48 23.88 -23.69
CA MET A 23 1.15 24.11 -25.10
C MET A 23 0.68 22.81 -25.76
N PRO A 24 -0.02 22.86 -26.91
CA PRO A 24 -0.45 21.67 -27.63
C PRO A 24 0.68 20.69 -27.97
N CYS A 25 1.90 21.17 -28.20
CA CYS A 25 3.06 20.31 -28.46
C CYS A 25 3.56 19.53 -27.23
N HIS A 26 3.13 19.90 -26.01
CA HIS A 26 3.44 19.19 -24.78
C HIS A 26 2.37 18.16 -24.41
N ALA A 27 1.22 18.18 -25.10
CA ALA A 27 0.06 17.42 -24.73
C ALA A 27 -0.10 16.12 -25.54
N ASN A 28 -0.80 15.18 -24.93
CA ASN A 28 -1.30 13.98 -25.57
C ASN A 28 -2.55 14.29 -26.42
N HIS A 29 -3.09 13.26 -27.07
CA HIS A 29 -4.29 13.36 -27.93
C HIS A 29 -5.57 13.82 -27.19
N ARG A 30 -5.61 13.80 -25.85
CA ARG A 30 -6.71 14.32 -25.01
C ARG A 30 -6.51 15.76 -24.58
N GLN A 31 -5.50 16.45 -25.10
CA GLN A 31 -5.12 17.80 -24.66
C GLN A 31 -4.70 17.85 -23.18
N GLU A 32 -4.16 16.75 -22.66
CA GLU A 32 -3.54 16.70 -21.34
C GLU A 32 -2.02 16.63 -21.48
N LEU A 33 -1.27 17.26 -20.58
CA LEU A 33 0.19 17.21 -20.54
C LEU A 33 0.69 15.77 -20.56
N SER A 34 1.59 15.45 -21.50
CA SER A 34 2.30 14.17 -21.50
C SER A 34 3.10 14.03 -20.21
N VAL A 35 2.93 12.90 -19.53
CA VAL A 35 3.64 12.64 -18.26
C VAL A 35 5.13 12.52 -18.51
N GLY A 36 5.57 11.97 -19.64
CA GLY A 36 6.98 11.99 -20.04
C GLY A 36 7.56 13.40 -20.12
N GLU A 37 6.83 14.37 -20.69
CA GLU A 37 7.28 15.77 -20.73
C GLU A 37 7.37 16.38 -19.32
N LEU A 38 6.41 16.07 -18.45
CA LEU A 38 6.44 16.49 -17.05
C LEU A 38 7.66 15.91 -16.31
N LEU A 39 7.95 14.61 -16.47
CA LEU A 39 9.12 13.94 -15.87
C LEU A 39 10.43 14.58 -16.34
N LYS A 40 10.52 14.95 -17.62
CA LYS A 40 11.67 15.68 -18.17
C LYS A 40 11.86 17.04 -17.49
N TRP A 41 10.78 17.79 -17.28
CA TRP A 41 10.85 19.09 -16.60
C TRP A 41 11.16 18.95 -15.11
N MET A 42 10.62 17.95 -14.43
CA MET A 42 10.91 17.65 -13.03
C MET A 42 12.40 17.34 -12.83
N ASP A 43 12.95 16.42 -13.62
CA ASP A 43 14.36 16.04 -13.54
C ASP A 43 15.29 17.21 -13.87
N SER A 44 14.98 17.99 -14.91
CA SER A 44 15.78 19.16 -15.27
C SER A 44 15.83 20.21 -14.15
N THR A 45 14.69 20.47 -13.51
CA THR A 45 14.58 21.43 -12.40
C THR A 45 15.31 20.93 -11.15
N ALA A 46 15.21 19.63 -10.88
CA ALA A 46 15.88 18.99 -9.75
C ALA A 46 17.40 18.89 -9.95
N CYS A 47 17.84 18.58 -11.18
CA CYS A 47 19.25 18.56 -11.55
C CYS A 47 19.87 19.95 -11.37
N LEU A 48 19.21 21.02 -11.82
CA LEU A 48 19.70 22.38 -11.61
C LEU A 48 19.80 22.75 -10.12
N SER A 49 18.89 22.26 -9.28
CA SER A 49 18.95 22.45 -7.83
C SER A 49 20.15 21.72 -7.22
N ALA A 50 20.40 20.48 -7.65
CA ALA A 50 21.55 19.69 -7.23
C ALA A 50 22.88 20.34 -7.67
N GLU A 51 22.98 20.77 -8.93
CA GLU A 51 24.16 21.43 -9.47
C GLU A 51 24.44 22.76 -8.77
N ARG A 52 23.40 23.52 -8.41
CA ARG A 52 23.56 24.76 -7.63
C ARG A 52 24.17 24.51 -6.26
N HIS A 53 23.83 23.39 -5.60
CA HIS A 53 24.41 23.02 -4.32
C HIS A 53 25.83 22.44 -4.45
N ALA A 54 26.04 21.58 -5.44
CA ALA A 54 27.31 20.89 -5.67
C ALA A 54 28.39 21.81 -6.25
N GLY A 55 28.01 22.81 -7.05
CA GLY A 55 28.94 23.62 -7.84
C GLY A 55 29.60 22.84 -9.00
N CYS A 56 29.06 21.67 -9.34
CA CYS A 56 29.52 20.85 -10.45
C CYS A 56 28.36 20.02 -11.03
N PRO A 57 28.54 19.43 -12.22
CA PRO A 57 27.47 18.69 -12.87
C PRO A 57 27.02 17.46 -12.08
N CYS A 58 25.72 17.21 -12.14
CA CYS A 58 25.06 16.16 -11.37
C CYS A 58 24.30 15.23 -12.31
N VAL A 59 24.20 13.95 -11.91
CA VAL A 59 23.43 12.93 -12.63
C VAL A 59 22.40 12.29 -11.72
N THR A 60 21.25 11.95 -12.28
CA THR A 60 20.16 11.28 -11.59
C THR A 60 20.52 9.82 -11.34
N VAL A 61 20.44 9.37 -10.09
CA VAL A 61 20.78 7.99 -9.69
C VAL A 61 19.55 7.19 -9.32
N SER A 62 18.57 7.83 -8.68
CA SER A 62 17.32 7.18 -8.34
C SER A 62 16.18 8.19 -8.26
N VAL A 63 14.98 7.68 -8.45
CA VAL A 63 13.75 8.42 -8.26
C VAL A 63 12.89 7.58 -7.32
N ASP A 64 12.36 8.19 -6.26
CA ASP A 64 11.44 7.55 -5.31
C ASP A 64 10.03 7.44 -5.93
N ASP A 65 9.11 6.74 -5.27
CA ASP A 65 7.75 6.53 -5.77
C ASP A 65 7.08 7.87 -6.13
N ILE A 66 6.57 8.00 -7.36
CA ILE A 66 5.83 9.18 -7.82
C ILE A 66 4.36 8.81 -7.95
N HIS A 67 3.48 9.63 -7.37
CA HIS A 67 2.03 9.50 -7.50
C HIS A 67 1.46 10.76 -8.15
N PHE A 68 0.68 10.59 -9.21
CA PHE A 68 0.01 11.67 -9.92
C PHE A 68 -1.44 11.77 -9.45
N GLU A 69 -1.78 12.85 -8.75
CA GLU A 69 -3.12 13.05 -8.18
C GLU A 69 -4.10 13.61 -9.23
N HIS A 70 -3.60 14.49 -10.10
CA HIS A 70 -4.39 15.23 -11.07
C HIS A 70 -3.67 15.30 -12.44
N THR A 71 -4.44 15.35 -13.52
CA THR A 71 -3.92 15.65 -14.86
C THR A 71 -3.86 17.16 -15.07
N ILE A 72 -3.01 17.61 -16.00
CA ILE A 72 -2.84 19.02 -16.37
C ILE A 72 -3.30 19.19 -17.82
N GLY A 73 -4.19 20.13 -18.10
CA GLY A 73 -4.70 20.42 -19.44
C GLY A 73 -3.86 21.45 -20.21
N VAL A 74 -4.00 21.47 -21.54
CA VAL A 74 -3.47 22.55 -22.40
C VAL A 74 -4.03 23.91 -21.96
N GLY A 75 -3.16 24.92 -21.91
CA GLY A 75 -3.49 26.29 -21.48
C GLY A 75 -3.26 26.54 -19.98
N GLN A 76 -3.13 25.48 -19.18
CA GLN A 76 -2.79 25.61 -17.76
C GLN A 76 -1.29 25.83 -17.55
N VAL A 77 -0.90 26.37 -16.40
CA VAL A 77 0.49 26.65 -16.04
C VAL A 77 0.97 25.62 -15.03
N VAL A 78 2.02 24.87 -15.39
CA VAL A 78 2.71 23.99 -14.45
C VAL A 78 3.78 24.77 -13.70
N ASN A 79 3.81 24.61 -12.39
CA ASN A 79 4.74 25.23 -11.45
C ASN A 79 5.54 24.13 -10.75
N ILE A 80 6.83 24.02 -11.05
CA ILE A 80 7.74 23.03 -10.48
C ILE A 80 8.71 23.75 -9.54
N LYS A 81 8.75 23.32 -8.28
CA LYS A 81 9.71 23.78 -7.28
C LYS A 81 10.59 22.61 -6.86
N ALA A 82 11.91 22.78 -6.95
CA ALA A 82 12.88 21.79 -6.51
C ALA A 82 13.85 22.40 -5.51
N LYS A 83 14.19 21.67 -4.45
CA LYS A 83 15.20 22.07 -3.47
C LYS A 83 15.95 20.86 -2.92
N VAL A 84 17.20 21.05 -2.53
CA VAL A 84 17.97 20.00 -1.85
C VAL A 84 17.42 19.86 -0.42
N ASN A 85 16.93 18.66 -0.08
CA ASN A 85 16.48 18.36 1.28
C ASN A 85 17.66 17.99 2.17
N ARG A 86 18.63 17.24 1.62
CA ARG A 86 19.82 16.79 2.34
C ARG A 86 20.97 16.45 1.39
N ALA A 87 22.15 16.94 1.71
CA ALA A 87 23.40 16.47 1.11
C ALA A 87 24.07 15.43 2.02
N PHE A 88 24.47 14.30 1.44
CA PHE A 88 25.26 13.27 2.10
C PHE A 88 26.74 13.44 1.72
N ASN A 89 27.49 12.32 1.61
CA ASN A 89 28.90 12.39 1.24
C ASN A 89 29.08 12.75 -0.25
N THR A 90 28.56 11.92 -1.15
CA THR A 90 28.69 12.10 -2.61
C THR A 90 27.35 12.18 -3.33
N SER A 91 26.26 11.99 -2.59
CA SER A 91 24.89 12.04 -3.10
C SER A 91 24.09 13.08 -2.35
N MET A 92 23.03 13.57 -2.96
CA MET A 92 22.06 14.45 -2.33
C MET A 92 20.64 14.06 -2.72
N GLU A 93 19.72 14.30 -1.79
CA GLU A 93 18.29 14.16 -2.00
C GLU A 93 17.70 15.51 -2.38
N VAL A 94 16.95 15.55 -3.47
CA VAL A 94 16.23 16.72 -3.97
C VAL A 94 14.73 16.44 -3.90
N GLY A 95 14.01 17.29 -3.17
CA GLY A 95 12.55 17.28 -3.15
C GLY A 95 12.00 18.10 -4.31
N ILE A 96 10.95 17.57 -4.96
CA ILE A 96 10.28 18.18 -6.10
C ILE A 96 8.80 18.29 -5.76
N VAL A 97 8.23 19.47 -5.92
CA VAL A 97 6.80 19.75 -5.77
C VAL A 97 6.28 20.32 -7.08
N VAL A 98 5.26 19.67 -7.63
CA VAL A 98 4.58 20.11 -8.85
C VAL A 98 3.17 20.56 -8.47
N SER A 99 2.85 21.80 -8.81
CA SER A 99 1.51 22.36 -8.72
C SER A 99 1.06 22.86 -10.08
N CYS A 100 -0.24 22.92 -10.28
CA CYS A 100 -0.86 23.49 -11.48
C CYS A 100 -1.68 24.72 -11.08
N GLU A 101 -1.74 25.66 -12.00
CA GLU A 101 -2.51 26.89 -11.92
C GLU A 101 -3.30 27.08 -13.21
N ASP A 102 -4.60 27.36 -13.09
CA ASP A 102 -5.45 27.80 -14.19
C ASP A 102 -5.67 29.31 -14.10
N LEU A 103 -5.06 30.03 -15.03
CA LEU A 103 -5.06 31.50 -15.08
C LEU A 103 -6.45 32.11 -15.31
N PHE A 104 -7.41 31.35 -15.85
CA PHE A 104 -8.76 31.85 -16.10
C PHE A 104 -9.67 31.74 -14.87
N SER A 105 -9.49 30.67 -14.09
CA SER A 105 -10.30 30.41 -12.90
C SER A 105 -9.62 30.83 -11.60
N ASP A 106 -8.33 31.24 -11.65
CA ASP A 106 -7.46 31.52 -10.50
C ASP A 106 -7.44 30.34 -9.50
N THR A 107 -7.54 29.12 -10.02
CA THR A 107 -7.50 27.90 -9.21
C THR A 107 -6.11 27.30 -9.22
N HIS A 108 -5.68 26.81 -8.05
CA HIS A 108 -4.36 26.26 -7.81
C HIS A 108 -4.49 24.92 -7.11
N TRP A 109 -3.81 23.88 -7.61
CA TRP A 109 -3.81 22.56 -6.97
C TRP A 109 -2.45 21.86 -7.05
N SER A 110 -2.23 20.92 -6.14
CA SER A 110 -1.06 20.04 -6.15
C SER A 110 -1.26 18.95 -7.20
N VAL A 111 -0.21 18.61 -7.96
CA VAL A 111 -0.27 17.55 -8.99
C VAL A 111 0.47 16.32 -8.53
N CYS A 112 1.73 16.50 -8.10
CA CYS A 112 2.52 15.43 -7.54
C CYS A 112 3.66 15.99 -6.67
N ARG A 113 4.16 15.12 -5.78
CA ARG A 113 5.39 15.32 -5.03
C ARG A 113 6.33 14.17 -5.36
N ALA A 114 7.59 14.47 -5.59
CA ALA A 114 8.59 13.48 -5.91
C ALA A 114 9.89 13.76 -5.15
N VAL A 115 10.70 12.72 -5.00
CA VAL A 115 12.03 12.81 -4.41
C VAL A 115 13.00 12.12 -5.35
N ALA A 116 14.09 12.79 -5.68
CA ALA A 116 15.12 12.25 -6.57
C ALA A 116 16.49 12.33 -5.88
N THR A 117 17.32 11.31 -6.12
CA THR A 117 18.70 11.25 -5.63
C THR A 117 19.65 11.57 -6.77
N PHE A 118 20.51 12.56 -6.55
CA PHE A 118 21.55 12.98 -7.48
C PHE A 118 22.94 12.67 -6.93
N VAL A 119 23.88 12.41 -7.82
CA VAL A 119 25.30 12.27 -7.51
C VAL A 119 26.09 13.25 -8.36
N SER A 120 27.02 13.94 -7.71
CA SER A 120 27.96 14.85 -8.37
C SER A 120 29.06 14.06 -9.08
N GLN A 121 29.32 14.39 -10.34
CA GLN A 121 30.44 13.84 -11.11
C GLN A 121 31.44 14.94 -11.48
N ARG A 122 32.73 14.62 -11.39
CA ARG A 122 33.81 15.50 -11.86
C ARG A 122 34.41 14.93 -13.13
N THR A 123 34.74 15.79 -14.09
CA THR A 123 35.34 15.45 -15.39
C THR A 123 36.67 14.67 -15.27
N THR A 124 37.32 14.72 -14.10
CA THR A 124 38.60 14.05 -13.80
C THR A 124 38.48 12.73 -13.03
N GLY A 125 37.27 12.14 -12.92
CA GLY A 125 37.09 10.77 -12.41
C GLY A 125 37.10 10.61 -10.88
N GLY A 126 37.00 11.70 -10.11
CA GLY A 126 36.96 11.67 -8.63
C GLY A 126 35.55 11.86 -8.05
N LYS A 127 35.24 11.16 -6.96
CA LYS A 127 34.02 11.41 -6.16
C LYS A 127 34.13 12.79 -5.51
N VAL A 128 33.15 13.67 -5.76
CA VAL A 128 33.09 14.99 -5.13
C VAL A 128 32.45 14.85 -3.75
N GLN A 129 33.11 15.40 -2.73
CA GLN A 129 32.56 15.50 -1.39
C GLN A 129 31.66 16.74 -1.30
N LEU A 130 30.40 16.52 -1.00
CA LEU A 130 29.40 17.57 -0.91
C LEU A 130 29.45 18.26 0.45
N ARG A 131 29.19 19.57 0.46
CA ARG A 131 29.01 20.31 1.72
C ARG A 131 27.67 19.90 2.35
N PRO A 132 27.64 19.54 3.66
CA PRO A 132 26.39 19.27 4.36
C PRO A 132 25.46 20.49 4.30
N LEU A 133 24.18 20.24 4.05
CA LEU A 133 23.15 21.28 4.07
C LEU A 133 22.73 21.54 5.53
N VAL A 134 22.71 22.81 5.94
CA VAL A 134 22.22 23.21 7.26
C VAL A 134 20.78 23.70 7.11
N PRO A 135 19.78 22.95 7.61
CA PRO A 135 18.38 23.40 7.55
C PRO A 135 18.16 24.57 8.52
N CYS A 136 17.49 25.63 8.07
CA CYS A 136 17.25 26.83 8.88
C CYS A 136 15.84 26.85 9.48
N THR A 137 14.84 26.38 8.73
CA THR A 137 13.44 26.36 9.17
C THR A 137 13.04 25.03 9.80
N GLN A 138 11.98 25.01 10.62
CA GLN A 138 11.44 23.76 11.19
C GLN A 138 11.03 22.76 10.09
N ALA A 139 10.41 23.25 9.02
CA ALA A 139 10.04 22.41 7.87
C ALA A 139 11.27 21.76 7.21
N GLU A 140 12.36 22.51 7.01
CA GLU A 140 13.61 21.97 6.47
C GLU A 140 14.26 20.97 7.43
N GLN A 141 14.20 21.19 8.75
CA GLN A 141 14.73 20.25 9.74
C GLN A 141 13.98 18.91 9.69
N VAL A 142 12.65 18.96 9.57
CA VAL A 142 11.81 17.77 9.39
C VAL A 142 12.17 17.07 8.09
N GLU A 143 12.19 17.77 6.95
CA GLU A 143 12.55 17.19 5.65
C GLU A 143 13.96 16.56 5.65
N HIS A 144 14.93 17.20 6.31
CA HIS A 144 16.29 16.70 6.46
C HIS A 144 16.37 15.41 7.29
N SER A 145 15.53 15.29 8.34
CA SER A 145 15.41 14.07 9.14
C SER A 145 14.75 12.94 8.33
N LEU A 146 13.65 13.24 7.64
CA LEU A 146 12.92 12.30 6.79
C LEU A 146 13.78 11.80 5.62
N ALA A 147 14.68 12.62 5.09
CA ALA A 147 15.60 12.23 4.03
C ALA A 147 16.54 11.08 4.44
N ALA A 148 16.91 11.01 5.73
CA ALA A 148 17.70 9.91 6.27
C ALA A 148 16.91 8.60 6.23
N GLU A 149 15.65 8.65 6.67
CA GLU A 149 14.78 7.49 6.73
C GLU A 149 14.38 7.01 5.33
N ARG A 150 14.07 7.92 4.41
CA ARG A 150 13.85 7.58 2.98
C ARG A 150 15.07 6.88 2.38
N ARG A 151 16.28 7.38 2.64
CA ARG A 151 17.51 6.72 2.19
C ARG A 151 17.64 5.31 2.74
N ARG A 152 17.33 5.09 4.03
CA ARG A 152 17.34 3.76 4.64
C ARG A 152 16.35 2.84 3.92
N MET A 153 15.13 3.32 3.66
CA MET A 153 14.11 2.57 2.92
C MET A 153 14.54 2.19 1.50
N ARG A 154 15.24 3.07 0.76
CA ARG A 154 15.75 2.75 -0.58
C ARG A 154 16.75 1.59 -0.56
N LEU A 155 17.65 1.58 0.41
CA LEU A 155 18.67 0.53 0.55
C LEU A 155 18.04 -0.82 0.88
N VAL A 156 17.02 -0.83 1.74
CA VAL A 156 16.34 -2.04 2.20
C VAL A 156 15.27 -2.52 1.19
N HIS A 157 14.83 -1.67 0.25
CA HIS A 157 13.77 -2.03 -0.70
C HIS A 157 14.09 -3.27 -1.55
N ALA A 158 15.35 -3.40 -1.99
CA ALA A 158 15.79 -4.57 -2.77
C ALA A 158 15.72 -5.85 -1.92
N ASP A 159 16.08 -5.77 -0.65
CA ASP A 159 16.01 -6.89 0.30
C ASP A 159 14.55 -7.26 0.60
N ILE A 160 13.68 -6.27 0.86
CA ILE A 160 12.24 -6.49 1.07
C ILE A 160 11.61 -7.21 -0.12
N MET A 161 11.91 -6.79 -1.35
CA MET A 161 11.39 -7.44 -2.55
C MET A 161 11.89 -8.90 -2.63
N LYS A 162 13.18 -9.14 -2.35
CA LYS A 162 13.76 -10.48 -2.35
C LYS A 162 13.13 -11.38 -1.29
N ASP A 163 12.90 -10.87 -0.09
CA ASP A 163 12.30 -11.61 1.03
C ASP A 163 10.83 -11.94 0.77
N LEU A 164 10.07 -11.00 0.19
CA LEU A 164 8.69 -11.25 -0.24
C LEU A 164 8.64 -12.37 -1.28
N LEU A 165 9.52 -12.35 -2.28
CA LEU A 165 9.58 -13.39 -3.32
C LEU A 165 10.08 -14.74 -2.81
N ALA A 166 10.89 -14.76 -1.73
CA ALA A 166 11.38 -15.98 -1.11
C ALA A 166 10.32 -16.70 -0.25
N ASN A 167 9.25 -16.01 0.16
CA ASN A 167 8.18 -16.62 0.93
C ASN A 167 7.37 -17.62 0.10
N ARG A 168 7.25 -18.87 0.58
CA ARG A 168 6.57 -19.98 -0.14
C ARG A 168 5.10 -19.69 -0.50
N ALA A 169 4.42 -18.82 0.24
CA ALA A 169 3.05 -18.38 -0.08
C ALA A 169 2.93 -17.73 -1.48
N PHE A 170 4.00 -17.08 -1.96
CA PHE A 170 4.02 -16.41 -3.27
C PHE A 170 4.17 -17.37 -4.45
N GLN A 171 4.70 -18.57 -4.22
CA GLN A 171 4.90 -19.57 -5.26
C GLN A 171 3.60 -20.29 -5.67
N GLN A 172 2.56 -20.24 -4.83
CA GLN A 172 1.28 -20.93 -5.04
C GLN A 172 0.15 -20.01 -5.57
N VAL A 173 0.47 -18.88 -6.21
CA VAL A 173 -0.56 -18.09 -6.90
C VAL A 173 -1.05 -18.89 -8.11
N GLU A 174 -2.12 -19.66 -7.90
CA GLU A 174 -2.85 -20.33 -8.99
C GLU A 174 -3.36 -19.25 -9.95
N VAL A 175 -2.77 -19.22 -11.15
CA VAL A 175 -3.34 -18.50 -12.29
C VAL A 175 -4.62 -19.23 -12.63
N GLN A 176 -5.74 -18.81 -12.05
CA GLN A 176 -7.05 -19.31 -12.45
C GLN A 176 -7.15 -19.15 -13.97
N GLU A 177 -7.35 -20.25 -14.68
CA GLU A 177 -7.61 -20.28 -16.11
C GLU A 177 -8.94 -19.57 -16.38
N ALA A 178 -8.90 -18.24 -16.42
CA ALA A 178 -10.00 -17.46 -16.92
C ALA A 178 -10.01 -17.63 -18.44
N GLU A 179 -11.06 -18.25 -18.99
CA GLU A 179 -11.26 -18.47 -20.44
C GLU A 179 -11.12 -17.19 -21.30
N LYS A 180 -11.12 -16.00 -20.68
CA LYS A 180 -11.00 -14.67 -21.33
C LYS A 180 -9.69 -13.92 -21.03
N ALA A 181 -8.66 -14.58 -20.52
CA ALA A 181 -7.38 -13.92 -20.22
C ALA A 181 -6.59 -13.55 -21.49
N VAL A 182 -6.07 -12.33 -21.57
CA VAL A 182 -5.28 -11.82 -22.71
C VAL A 182 -3.81 -12.21 -22.53
N PRO A 183 -3.13 -12.80 -23.53
CA PRO A 183 -1.70 -13.09 -23.43
C PRO A 183 -0.86 -11.81 -23.24
N ALA A 184 0.05 -11.82 -22.26
CA ALA A 184 0.93 -10.68 -21.98
C ALA A 184 1.76 -10.25 -23.22
N GLU A 185 2.20 -11.22 -24.03
CA GLU A 185 2.99 -10.99 -25.26
C GLU A 185 2.31 -10.02 -26.23
N ARG A 186 0.96 -10.01 -26.28
CA ARG A 186 0.20 -9.10 -27.15
C ARG A 186 0.39 -7.63 -26.78
N THR A 187 0.85 -7.36 -25.55
CA THR A 187 1.13 -6.02 -25.04
C THR A 187 2.58 -5.60 -25.23
N ARG A 188 3.47 -6.49 -25.68
CA ARG A 188 4.91 -6.22 -25.78
C ARG A 188 5.21 -5.11 -26.79
N VAL A 189 5.90 -4.06 -26.38
CA VAL A 189 6.35 -2.96 -27.22
C VAL A 189 7.87 -2.87 -27.15
N GLU A 190 8.48 -2.61 -28.29
CA GLU A 190 9.91 -2.33 -28.40
C GLU A 190 10.10 -1.05 -29.22
N SER A 191 10.88 -0.10 -28.70
CA SER A 191 11.27 1.12 -29.40
C SER A 191 12.77 1.30 -29.29
N VAL A 192 13.38 1.98 -30.26
CA VAL A 192 14.81 2.32 -30.24
C VAL A 192 14.95 3.81 -30.48
N GLU A 193 15.59 4.50 -29.53
CA GLU A 193 15.82 5.94 -29.58
C GLU A 193 17.32 6.23 -29.68
N LEU A 194 17.71 7.10 -30.60
CA LEU A 194 19.08 7.59 -30.70
C LEU A 194 19.27 8.77 -29.74
N VAL A 195 20.30 8.70 -28.90
CA VAL A 195 20.65 9.81 -28.02
C VAL A 195 21.33 10.91 -28.83
N LEU A 196 20.65 12.05 -28.94
CA LEU A 196 21.12 13.25 -29.62
C LEU A 196 21.67 14.25 -28.61
N PRO A 197 22.45 15.26 -29.05
CA PRO A 197 22.98 16.30 -28.15
C PRO A 197 21.92 17.02 -27.32
N THR A 198 20.69 17.18 -27.84
CA THR A 198 19.55 17.79 -27.12
C THR A 198 19.05 16.94 -25.95
N HIS A 199 19.40 15.65 -25.91
CA HIS A 199 18.97 14.69 -24.89
C HIS A 199 19.98 14.58 -23.73
N ALA A 200 21.12 15.25 -23.84
CA ALA A 200 22.22 15.15 -22.89
C ALA A 200 22.58 16.51 -22.30
N ASN A 201 23.21 16.47 -21.13
CA ASN A 201 23.78 17.65 -20.50
C ASN A 201 25.06 18.09 -21.24
N HIS A 202 25.62 19.22 -20.81
CA HIS A 202 26.86 19.77 -21.39
C HIS A 202 28.10 18.87 -21.21
N GLN A 203 27.99 17.79 -20.43
CA GLN A 203 29.01 16.75 -20.29
C GLN A 203 28.72 15.50 -21.13
N VAL A 204 27.77 15.58 -22.06
CA VAL A 204 27.44 14.48 -23.00
C VAL A 204 26.73 13.30 -22.30
N ASN A 205 26.36 13.42 -21.03
CA ASN A 205 25.55 12.43 -20.31
C ASN A 205 24.05 12.66 -20.56
N THR A 206 23.33 11.61 -20.95
CA THR A 206 21.88 11.67 -21.16
C THR A 206 21.15 12.09 -19.89
N PHE A 207 20.19 13.02 -20.01
CA PHE A 207 19.35 13.40 -18.87
C PHE A 207 18.45 12.24 -18.45
N GLY A 208 18.38 11.96 -17.14
CA GLY A 208 17.50 10.92 -16.59
C GLY A 208 16.04 11.17 -16.95
N GLY A 209 15.62 12.44 -16.95
CA GLY A 209 14.30 12.90 -17.37
C GLY A 209 13.94 12.51 -18.81
N GLN A 210 14.91 12.53 -19.73
CA GLN A 210 14.66 12.16 -21.12
C GLN A 210 14.46 10.65 -21.26
N ILE A 211 15.25 9.84 -20.53
CA ILE A 211 15.08 8.38 -20.49
C ILE A 211 13.70 8.04 -19.90
N MET A 212 13.32 8.68 -18.79
CA MET A 212 12.00 8.51 -18.19
C MET A 212 10.86 8.85 -19.16
N ALA A 213 11.00 9.91 -19.94
CA ALA A 213 10.00 10.31 -20.93
C ALA A 213 9.81 9.24 -22.01
N TRP A 214 10.90 8.69 -22.55
CA TRP A 214 10.80 7.61 -23.52
C TRP A 214 10.24 6.31 -22.92
N MET A 215 10.62 5.98 -21.69
CA MET A 215 10.07 4.81 -21.00
C MET A 215 8.56 4.93 -20.82
N GLU A 216 8.07 6.10 -20.41
CA GLU A 216 6.64 6.36 -20.23
C GLU A 216 5.88 6.20 -21.56
N ASN A 217 6.39 6.75 -22.66
CA ASN A 217 5.77 6.58 -23.98
C ASN A 217 5.59 5.11 -24.36
N VAL A 218 6.64 4.29 -24.19
CA VAL A 218 6.60 2.86 -24.54
C VAL A 218 5.70 2.08 -23.58
N ALA A 219 5.70 2.43 -22.28
CA ALA A 219 4.80 1.86 -21.27
C ALA A 219 3.33 2.15 -21.60
N THR A 220 3.01 3.38 -21.96
CA THR A 220 1.66 3.84 -22.31
C THR A 220 1.14 3.10 -23.54
N ILE A 221 1.99 2.85 -24.54
CA ILE A 221 1.61 2.04 -25.71
C ILE A 221 1.32 0.58 -25.28
N ALA A 222 2.14 -0.01 -24.41
CA ALA A 222 1.94 -1.37 -23.91
C ALA A 222 0.60 -1.49 -23.15
N ALA A 223 0.31 -0.53 -22.27
CA ALA A 223 -0.94 -0.44 -21.54
C ALA A 223 -2.14 -0.24 -22.48
N SER A 224 -2.03 0.64 -23.49
CA SER A 224 -3.05 0.84 -24.51
C SER A 224 -3.38 -0.42 -25.30
N ARG A 225 -2.39 -1.29 -25.57
CA ARG A 225 -2.63 -2.58 -26.28
C ARG A 225 -3.44 -3.59 -25.47
N LEU A 226 -3.42 -3.49 -24.14
CA LEU A 226 -4.24 -4.34 -23.28
C LEU A 226 -5.69 -3.88 -23.29
N CYS A 227 -5.92 -2.57 -23.12
CA CYS A 227 -7.25 -2.03 -22.87
C CYS A 227 -7.96 -1.47 -24.09
N ASN A 228 -7.27 -1.31 -25.22
CA ASN A 228 -7.77 -0.64 -26.42
C ASN A 228 -8.35 0.75 -26.12
N ALA A 229 -7.73 1.44 -25.16
CA ALA A 229 -8.13 2.76 -24.69
C ALA A 229 -6.89 3.58 -24.35
N HIS A 230 -7.09 4.79 -23.84
CA HIS A 230 -6.01 5.68 -23.42
C HIS A 230 -5.86 5.61 -21.90
N PRO A 231 -4.88 4.85 -21.40
CA PRO A 231 -4.61 4.76 -19.99
C PRO A 231 -3.97 6.05 -19.48
N THR A 232 -4.25 6.38 -18.22
CA THR A 232 -3.62 7.48 -17.50
C THR A 232 -2.60 6.89 -16.54
N LEU A 233 -1.37 7.41 -16.57
CA LEU A 233 -0.32 7.02 -15.64
C LEU A 233 -0.66 7.54 -14.24
N GLN A 234 -0.80 6.63 -13.28
CA GLN A 234 -1.21 6.95 -11.90
C GLN A 234 -0.02 6.98 -10.94
N SER A 235 0.92 6.05 -11.10
CA SER A 235 2.13 6.03 -10.29
C SER A 235 3.32 5.39 -11.01
N ILE A 236 4.53 5.78 -10.59
CA ILE A 236 5.79 5.17 -11.00
C ILE A 236 6.48 4.70 -9.72
N ASP A 237 6.86 3.43 -9.68
CA ASP A 237 7.57 2.84 -8.56
C ASP A 237 9.03 3.34 -8.49
N MET A 238 9.59 3.34 -7.30
CA MET A 238 10.99 3.67 -7.06
C MET A 238 11.93 2.83 -7.92
N PHE A 239 12.86 3.48 -8.61
CA PHE A 239 13.85 2.79 -9.44
C PHE A 239 15.23 3.47 -9.39
N HIS A 240 16.23 2.74 -9.91
CA HIS A 240 17.63 3.16 -9.94
C HIS A 240 18.20 3.12 -11.36
N PHE A 241 18.97 4.14 -11.70
CA PHE A 241 19.85 4.12 -12.88
C PHE A 241 21.13 3.35 -12.53
N ARG A 242 21.38 2.26 -13.25
CA ARG A 242 22.50 1.33 -13.03
C ARG A 242 23.78 1.76 -13.74
N GLY A 243 23.67 2.49 -14.84
CA GLY A 243 24.80 2.92 -15.64
C GLY A 243 24.52 4.23 -16.40
N PRO A 244 25.58 4.92 -16.83
CA PRO A 244 25.44 6.13 -17.63
C PRO A 244 25.09 5.80 -19.10
N SER A 245 24.38 6.73 -19.73
CA SER A 245 24.17 6.77 -21.18
C SER A 245 24.75 8.07 -21.72
N HIS A 246 25.32 8.02 -22.93
CA HIS A 246 25.99 9.14 -23.57
C HIS A 246 25.37 9.45 -24.94
N VAL A 247 25.64 10.65 -25.46
CA VAL A 247 25.27 11.01 -26.84
C VAL A 247 25.88 10.02 -27.83
N GLY A 248 25.06 9.56 -28.77
CA GLY A 248 25.41 8.52 -29.74
C GLY A 248 25.01 7.10 -29.33
N ASP A 249 24.63 6.88 -28.06
CA ASP A 249 24.02 5.62 -27.64
C ASP A 249 22.67 5.41 -28.35
N ARG A 250 22.35 4.15 -28.64
CA ARG A 250 21.01 3.72 -29.01
C ARG A 250 20.36 3.08 -27.80
N LEU A 251 19.25 3.65 -27.34
CA LEU A 251 18.48 3.14 -26.22
C LEU A 251 17.35 2.26 -26.75
N VAL A 252 17.45 0.96 -26.48
CA VAL A 252 16.39 -0.03 -26.71
C VAL A 252 15.48 -0.05 -25.48
N LEU A 253 14.21 0.27 -25.70
CA LEU A 253 13.18 0.33 -24.69
C LEU A 253 12.21 -0.81 -24.90
N LYS A 254 12.11 -1.72 -23.94
CA LYS A 254 11.25 -2.91 -24.00
C LYS A 254 10.19 -2.78 -22.91
N ALA A 255 8.93 -2.64 -23.30
CA ALA A 255 7.81 -2.58 -22.37
C ALA A 255 6.84 -3.74 -22.56
N ILE A 256 6.19 -4.14 -21.47
CA ILE A 256 5.15 -5.17 -21.47
C ILE A 256 4.31 -5.04 -20.20
N VAL A 257 3.02 -5.39 -20.27
CA VAL A 257 2.18 -5.41 -19.08
C VAL A 257 2.49 -6.67 -18.26
N ASN A 258 2.95 -6.48 -17.03
CA ASN A 258 3.33 -7.56 -16.12
C ASN A 258 2.09 -8.19 -15.45
N ASN A 259 1.15 -7.35 -15.03
CA ASN A 259 -0.11 -7.79 -14.41
C ASN A 259 -1.22 -6.75 -14.60
N ALA A 260 -2.46 -7.22 -14.60
CA ALA A 260 -3.66 -6.41 -14.58
C ALA A 260 -4.47 -6.73 -13.32
N PHE A 261 -4.59 -5.74 -12.44
CA PHE A 261 -5.49 -5.75 -11.30
C PHE A 261 -6.90 -5.33 -11.75
N LYS A 262 -7.85 -5.25 -10.82
CA LYS A 262 -9.26 -4.96 -11.15
C LYS A 262 -9.43 -3.68 -11.98
N ASN A 263 -8.86 -2.57 -11.52
CA ASN A 263 -9.03 -1.24 -12.11
C ASN A 263 -7.71 -0.60 -12.58
N SER A 264 -6.59 -1.29 -12.40
CA SER A 264 -5.25 -0.78 -12.68
C SER A 264 -4.39 -1.87 -13.29
N MET A 265 -3.38 -1.50 -14.07
CA MET A 265 -2.40 -2.44 -14.62
C MET A 265 -1.00 -1.94 -14.34
N GLU A 266 -0.05 -2.87 -14.21
CA GLU A 266 1.36 -2.55 -14.09
C GLU A 266 2.07 -2.90 -15.40
N ALA A 267 2.71 -1.91 -16.01
CA ALA A 267 3.62 -2.10 -17.13
C ALA A 267 5.08 -2.00 -16.66
N GLY A 268 5.86 -3.03 -16.95
CA GLY A 268 7.31 -3.01 -16.76
C GLY A 268 8.00 -2.50 -18.01
N VAL A 269 9.00 -1.62 -17.84
CA VAL A 269 9.84 -1.13 -18.93
C VAL A 269 11.31 -1.29 -18.57
N CYS A 270 12.08 -1.86 -19.49
CA CYS A 270 13.54 -1.95 -19.41
C CYS A 270 14.18 -1.07 -20.48
N ALA A 271 15.19 -0.30 -20.09
CA ALA A 271 16.02 0.52 -20.97
C ALA A 271 17.44 -0.05 -21.04
N GLU A 272 17.88 -0.41 -22.25
CA GLU A 272 19.20 -0.94 -22.54
C GLU A 272 19.91 -0.03 -23.55
N ALA A 273 21.15 0.38 -23.29
CA ALA A 273 21.94 1.19 -24.20
C ALA A 273 23.00 0.35 -24.91
N TYR A 274 23.27 0.65 -26.18
CA TYR A 274 24.41 0.11 -26.90
C TYR A 274 24.99 1.15 -27.87
N GLN A 275 26.27 1.00 -28.18
CA GLN A 275 26.98 1.80 -29.16
C GLN A 275 27.77 0.88 -30.11
N GLY A 276 27.46 0.92 -31.41
CA GLY A 276 28.10 0.02 -32.37
C GLY A 276 27.84 -1.46 -32.08
N GLU A 277 28.89 -2.25 -31.94
CA GLU A 277 28.85 -3.70 -31.64
C GLU A 277 29.02 -4.02 -30.15
N GLU A 278 29.01 -3.02 -29.26
CA GLU A 278 29.11 -3.25 -27.82
C GLU A 278 27.91 -4.06 -27.27
N PRO A 279 28.13 -4.86 -26.21
CA PRO A 279 27.04 -5.56 -25.55
C PRO A 279 26.04 -4.57 -24.93
N LEU A 280 24.77 -4.97 -24.89
CA LEU A 280 23.69 -4.19 -24.30
C LEU A 280 23.96 -3.89 -22.81
N ARG A 281 24.01 -2.61 -22.47
CA ARG A 281 24.19 -2.10 -21.11
C ARG A 281 22.82 -1.79 -20.51
N HIS A 282 22.41 -2.53 -19.49
CA HIS A 282 21.14 -2.25 -18.79
C HIS A 282 21.24 -0.93 -18.00
N ILE A 283 20.50 0.09 -18.44
CA ILE A 283 20.50 1.43 -17.85
C ILE A 283 19.54 1.49 -16.68
N ASN A 284 18.27 1.16 -16.87
CA ASN A 284 17.31 1.05 -15.77
C ASN A 284 16.11 0.16 -16.15
N SER A 285 15.41 -0.29 -15.12
CA SER A 285 14.08 -0.88 -15.23
C SER A 285 13.14 -0.09 -14.33
N ALA A 286 11.93 0.21 -14.81
CA ALA A 286 10.90 0.90 -14.06
C ALA A 286 9.56 0.17 -14.19
N PHE A 287 8.71 0.35 -13.19
CA PHE A 287 7.36 -0.22 -13.14
C PHE A 287 6.36 0.93 -13.02
N MET A 288 5.39 0.94 -13.91
CA MET A 288 4.45 2.04 -14.07
C MET A 288 3.02 1.51 -13.92
N THR A 289 2.26 2.11 -13.01
CA THR A 289 0.86 1.74 -12.76
C THR A 289 -0.05 2.67 -13.56
N PHE A 290 -0.87 2.08 -14.41
CA PHE A 290 -1.86 2.77 -15.23
C PHE A 290 -3.27 2.47 -14.75
N GLU A 291 -4.13 3.48 -14.82
CA GLU A 291 -5.57 3.36 -14.60
C GLU A 291 -6.34 3.80 -15.84
N ILE A 292 -7.56 3.31 -15.97
CA ILE A 292 -8.46 3.71 -17.05
C ILE A 292 -9.70 4.29 -16.42
N ARG A 293 -10.04 5.49 -16.86
CA ARG A 293 -11.28 6.16 -16.52
C ARG A 293 -12.17 6.20 -17.75
N ASP A 294 -13.46 5.96 -17.54
CA ASP A 294 -14.48 6.16 -18.56
C ASP A 294 -14.76 7.66 -18.78
N GLN A 295 -15.69 7.99 -19.68
CA GLN A 295 -16.09 9.36 -19.97
C GLN A 295 -16.76 10.07 -18.78
N GLU A 296 -17.25 9.32 -17.79
CA GLU A 296 -17.84 9.81 -16.54
C GLU A 296 -16.81 9.94 -15.41
N GLY A 297 -15.54 9.57 -15.66
CA GLY A 297 -14.46 9.58 -14.70
C GLY A 297 -14.39 8.36 -13.77
N LYS A 298 -15.22 7.32 -13.98
CA LYS A 298 -15.19 6.10 -13.17
C LYS A 298 -14.12 5.12 -13.65
N PRO A 299 -13.49 4.38 -12.73
CA PRO A 299 -12.49 3.38 -13.09
C PRO A 299 -13.10 2.21 -13.87
N CYS A 300 -12.50 1.86 -15.00
CA CYS A 300 -12.93 0.73 -15.83
C CYS A 300 -12.29 -0.58 -15.35
N THR A 301 -13.03 -1.68 -15.43
CA THR A 301 -12.49 -3.01 -15.14
C THR A 301 -11.64 -3.50 -16.30
N LEU A 302 -10.44 -4.01 -16.00
CA LEU A 302 -9.47 -4.46 -17.00
C LEU A 302 -9.57 -5.96 -17.30
N PRO A 303 -9.22 -6.39 -18.53
CA PRO A 303 -9.09 -7.81 -18.81
C PRO A 303 -7.91 -8.40 -18.04
N ARG A 304 -8.08 -9.64 -17.53
CA ARG A 304 -6.99 -10.36 -16.86
C ARG A 304 -5.88 -10.70 -17.86
N ILE A 305 -4.63 -10.66 -17.40
CA ILE A 305 -3.47 -11.05 -18.19
C ILE A 305 -3.11 -12.51 -17.93
N ARG A 306 -2.81 -13.24 -19.00
CA ARG A 306 -2.16 -14.55 -18.94
C ARG A 306 -0.65 -14.36 -19.09
N PRO A 307 0.15 -14.61 -18.04
CA PRO A 307 1.60 -14.46 -18.10
C PRO A 307 2.24 -15.48 -19.04
N GLU A 308 3.37 -15.11 -19.62
CA GLU A 308 4.22 -16.04 -20.39
C GLU A 308 4.85 -17.09 -19.44
N PRO A 309 5.16 -18.31 -19.92
CA PRO A 309 5.89 -19.29 -19.14
C PRO A 309 7.23 -18.75 -18.63
N LEU A 310 7.68 -19.22 -17.46
CA LEU A 310 8.96 -18.86 -16.83
C LEU A 310 9.07 -17.37 -16.47
N GLU A 311 9.66 -16.55 -17.34
CA GLU A 311 9.93 -15.12 -17.10
C GLU A 311 8.65 -14.28 -17.00
N GLY A 312 7.59 -14.66 -17.70
CA GLY A 312 6.29 -14.00 -17.55
C GLY A 312 5.67 -14.24 -16.18
N MET A 313 5.73 -15.48 -15.68
CA MET A 313 5.19 -15.83 -14.36
C MET A 313 5.97 -15.15 -13.25
N ARG A 314 7.30 -15.06 -13.39
CA ARG A 314 8.14 -14.27 -12.47
C ARG A 314 7.70 -12.81 -12.43
N ARG A 315 7.58 -12.14 -13.58
CA ARG A 315 7.13 -10.73 -13.66
C ARG A 315 5.74 -10.53 -13.06
N TYR A 316 4.84 -11.47 -13.29
CA TYR A 316 3.49 -11.48 -12.73
C TYR A 316 3.52 -11.50 -11.19
N GLN A 317 4.28 -12.42 -10.59
CA GLN A 317 4.45 -12.51 -9.13
C GLN A 317 5.12 -11.26 -8.55
N GLU A 318 6.18 -10.78 -9.20
CA GLU A 318 6.88 -9.55 -8.79
C GLU A 318 5.95 -8.33 -8.82
N ALA A 319 5.05 -8.23 -9.81
CA ALA A 319 4.06 -7.15 -9.90
C ALA A 319 3.08 -7.17 -8.72
N ILE A 320 2.68 -8.36 -8.29
CA ILE A 320 1.83 -8.48 -7.11
C ILE A 320 2.60 -8.10 -5.84
N ALA A 321 3.86 -8.53 -5.70
CA ALA A 321 4.71 -8.13 -4.58
C ALA A 321 4.91 -6.61 -4.51
N ARG A 322 5.16 -5.95 -5.65
CA ARG A 322 5.23 -4.48 -5.75
C ARG A 322 3.92 -3.82 -5.32
N ASN A 323 2.78 -4.34 -5.77
CA ASN A 323 1.49 -3.84 -5.35
C ASN A 323 1.30 -3.91 -3.83
N LYS A 324 1.69 -5.02 -3.19
CA LYS A 324 1.69 -5.14 -1.72
C LYS A 324 2.59 -4.10 -1.06
N ILE A 325 3.84 -3.95 -1.52
CA ILE A 325 4.78 -2.94 -0.98
C ILE A 325 4.17 -1.54 -1.06
N ARG A 326 3.52 -1.21 -2.18
CA ARG A 326 2.88 0.10 -2.40
C ARG A 326 1.72 0.33 -1.43
N LEU A 327 0.86 -0.67 -1.22
CA LEU A 327 -0.21 -0.60 -0.23
C LEU A 327 0.36 -0.44 1.19
N ASP A 328 1.35 -1.26 1.55
CA ASP A 328 2.02 -1.18 2.86
C ASP A 328 2.60 0.21 3.09
N ARG A 329 3.33 0.78 2.11
CA ARG A 329 3.89 2.14 2.21
C ARG A 329 2.80 3.21 2.33
N LYS A 330 1.75 3.14 1.51
CA LYS A 330 0.66 4.13 1.49
C LYS A 330 0.01 4.26 2.87
N TYR A 331 -0.32 3.13 3.51
CA TYR A 331 -1.08 3.15 4.76
C TYR A 331 -0.21 3.17 6.03
N ILE A 332 1.04 2.66 5.98
CA ILE A 332 1.97 2.80 7.11
C ILE A 332 2.38 4.27 7.31
N ILE A 333 2.55 5.04 6.23
CA ILE A 333 2.92 6.45 6.32
C ILE A 333 1.72 7.31 6.74
N SER A 334 0.51 7.03 6.24
CA SER A 334 -0.69 7.82 6.58
C SER A 334 -1.10 7.69 8.06
N CYS A 335 -1.03 6.47 8.62
CA CYS A 335 -1.42 6.23 10.02
C CYS A 335 -0.41 6.81 11.03
N LYS A 336 0.87 6.98 10.64
CA LYS A 336 1.86 7.68 11.49
C LYS A 336 1.72 9.20 11.47
N GLN A 337 1.00 9.75 10.48
CA GLN A 337 0.79 11.19 10.34
C GLN A 337 -0.50 11.69 11.02
N THR A 338 -1.42 10.80 11.41
CA THR A 338 -2.59 11.19 12.20
C THR A 338 -2.18 11.45 13.64
N GLU A 339 -2.23 12.71 14.07
CA GLU A 339 -1.94 13.20 15.44
C GLU A 339 -2.90 12.67 16.53
N VAL A 340 -3.79 11.71 16.18
CA VAL A 340 -4.81 11.18 17.09
C VAL A 340 -4.39 9.76 17.53
N PRO A 341 -4.32 9.49 18.84
CA PRO A 341 -4.04 8.13 19.34
C PRO A 341 -5.12 7.16 18.83
N LEU A 342 -4.72 6.01 18.26
CA LEU A 342 -5.67 5.03 17.73
C LEU A 342 -6.39 4.30 18.88
N SER A 343 -5.73 4.16 20.03
CA SER A 343 -6.32 3.67 21.27
C SER A 343 -6.92 4.79 22.14
N VAL A 344 -8.00 4.48 22.84
CA VAL A 344 -8.60 5.41 23.82
C VAL A 344 -8.29 4.97 25.26
N PRO A 345 -8.02 5.90 26.19
CA PRO A 345 -7.91 5.56 27.60
C PRO A 345 -9.19 4.91 28.11
N TRP A 346 -9.06 3.76 28.75
CA TRP A 346 -10.16 3.14 29.47
C TRP A 346 -10.44 3.93 30.75
N ASP A 347 -11.68 4.40 30.88
CA ASP A 347 -12.16 5.15 32.03
C ASP A 347 -13.52 4.60 32.47
N LEU A 348 -13.58 4.16 33.73
CA LEU A 348 -14.78 3.56 34.32
C LEU A 348 -15.96 4.54 34.32
N SER A 349 -15.71 5.84 34.48
CA SER A 349 -16.76 6.87 34.48
C SER A 349 -17.42 7.03 33.09
N ASN A 350 -16.68 6.71 32.03
CA ASN A 350 -17.09 6.86 30.64
C ASN A 350 -17.38 5.53 29.93
N GLN A 351 -17.44 4.42 30.67
CA GLN A 351 -17.57 3.07 30.09
C GLN A 351 -18.78 2.93 29.15
N VAL A 352 -19.92 3.51 29.49
CA VAL A 352 -21.16 3.45 28.68
C VAL A 352 -20.95 4.16 27.34
N TYR A 353 -20.31 5.33 27.37
CA TYR A 353 -20.02 6.13 26.18
C TYR A 353 -18.98 5.44 25.30
N LEU A 354 -17.95 4.83 25.90
CA LEU A 354 -16.93 4.06 25.18
C LEU A 354 -17.54 2.86 24.44
N SER A 355 -18.42 2.09 25.10
CA SER A 355 -19.14 0.99 24.47
C SER A 355 -20.08 1.46 23.37
N TYR A 356 -20.84 2.53 23.61
CA TYR A 356 -21.74 3.10 22.61
C TYR A 356 -20.98 3.56 21.35
N ASN A 357 -19.88 4.30 21.54
CA ASN A 357 -19.05 4.77 20.45
C ASN A 357 -18.40 3.61 19.68
N ASN A 358 -18.02 2.53 20.37
CA ASN A 358 -17.47 1.34 19.73
C ASN A 358 -18.48 0.72 18.75
N VAL A 359 -19.71 0.48 19.22
CA VAL A 359 -20.81 -0.07 18.40
C VAL A 359 -21.20 0.90 17.28
N SER A 360 -21.32 2.19 17.59
CA SER A 360 -21.65 3.23 16.61
C SER A 360 -20.59 3.34 15.51
N ALA A 361 -19.30 3.29 15.86
CA ALA A 361 -18.21 3.32 14.89
C ALA A 361 -18.29 2.15 13.90
N LEU A 362 -18.56 0.94 14.40
CA LEU A 362 -18.72 -0.24 13.55
C LEU A 362 -19.97 -0.14 12.66
N LYS A 363 -21.11 0.31 13.20
CA LYS A 363 -22.34 0.55 12.41
C LYS A 363 -22.11 1.60 11.31
N MET A 364 -21.43 2.69 11.64
CA MET A 364 -21.06 3.75 10.69
C MET A 364 -20.08 3.26 9.62
N LEU A 365 -19.16 2.35 9.95
CA LEU A 365 -18.28 1.71 8.97
C LEU A 365 -19.05 0.78 8.04
N ALA A 366 -19.97 -0.01 8.60
CA ALA A 366 -20.82 -0.93 7.84
C ALA A 366 -21.77 -0.23 6.87
N ALA A 367 -22.33 0.91 7.26
CA ALA A 367 -23.27 1.71 6.46
C ALA A 367 -22.62 2.52 5.32
N ARG A 368 -21.30 2.43 5.09
CA ARG A 368 -20.65 3.15 3.99
C ARG A 368 -20.98 2.50 2.64
N ASN A 369 -21.19 3.32 1.60
CA ASN A 369 -21.72 2.85 0.32
C ASN A 369 -20.65 2.50 -0.73
N ASN A 370 -19.37 2.81 -0.48
CA ASN A 370 -18.31 2.76 -1.49
C ASN A 370 -17.41 1.51 -1.36
N TRP A 371 -17.94 0.39 -0.86
CA TRP A 371 -17.18 -0.86 -0.75
C TRP A 371 -16.91 -1.46 -2.13
N LEU A 372 -15.63 -1.67 -2.45
CA LEU A 372 -15.19 -2.28 -3.71
C LEU A 372 -14.91 -3.76 -3.49
N LEU A 373 -15.66 -4.64 -4.17
CA LEU A 373 -15.38 -6.08 -4.18
C LEU A 373 -14.00 -6.33 -4.81
N ASN A 374 -13.05 -6.86 -4.05
CA ASN A 374 -11.70 -7.13 -4.52
C ASN A 374 -11.55 -8.58 -5.02
N SER A 375 -12.08 -9.54 -4.27
CA SER A 375 -12.05 -10.96 -4.66
C SER A 375 -13.24 -11.73 -4.08
N GLU A 376 -13.68 -12.76 -4.78
CA GLU A 376 -14.68 -13.72 -4.32
C GLU A 376 -14.18 -15.14 -4.58
N LYS A 377 -14.18 -15.99 -3.55
CA LYS A 377 -13.80 -17.41 -3.63
C LYS A 377 -14.74 -18.22 -2.76
N ASN A 378 -15.33 -19.30 -3.29
CA ASN A 378 -16.16 -20.26 -2.53
C ASN A 378 -17.18 -19.61 -1.57
N LYS A 379 -17.95 -18.62 -2.04
CA LYS A 379 -18.96 -17.87 -1.26
C LYS A 379 -18.40 -17.03 -0.10
N VAL A 380 -17.11 -16.68 -0.16
CA VAL A 380 -16.48 -15.67 0.70
C VAL A 380 -16.05 -14.49 -0.16
N SER A 381 -16.55 -13.31 0.17
CA SER A 381 -16.36 -12.07 -0.59
C SER A 381 -15.54 -11.07 0.20
N LEU A 382 -14.38 -10.67 -0.32
CA LEU A 382 -13.50 -9.65 0.26
C LEU A 382 -13.75 -8.30 -0.43
N TYR A 383 -14.12 -7.31 0.36
CA TYR A 383 -14.31 -5.93 -0.03
C TYR A 383 -13.24 -5.03 0.59
N THR A 384 -12.88 -3.97 -0.12
CA THR A 384 -11.98 -2.92 0.37
C THR A 384 -12.65 -1.56 0.23
N LEU A 385 -12.34 -0.65 1.13
CA LEU A 385 -12.79 0.72 1.12
C LEU A 385 -11.61 1.61 1.47
N GLU A 386 -11.31 2.55 0.58
CA GLU A 386 -10.27 3.55 0.82
C GLU A 386 -10.91 4.93 1.01
N GLN A 387 -10.72 5.53 2.18
CA GLN A 387 -11.21 6.89 2.47
C GLN A 387 -10.21 7.65 3.34
N LYS A 388 -9.90 8.90 2.95
CA LYS A 388 -9.00 9.81 3.69
C LYS A 388 -7.68 9.13 4.13
N GLN A 389 -7.03 8.39 3.22
CA GLN A 389 -5.78 7.66 3.46
C GLN A 389 -5.87 6.51 4.49
N VAL A 390 -7.08 6.05 4.82
CA VAL A 390 -7.30 4.86 5.66
C VAL A 390 -7.88 3.75 4.79
N LEU A 391 -7.22 2.59 4.81
CA LEU A 391 -7.76 1.35 4.25
C LEU A 391 -8.70 0.68 5.24
N SER A 392 -9.87 0.28 4.78
CA SER A 392 -10.76 -0.60 5.51
C SER A 392 -11.08 -1.80 4.63
N PHE A 393 -11.28 -2.96 5.24
CA PHE A 393 -11.69 -4.16 4.54
C PHE A 393 -12.88 -4.80 5.23
N LYS A 394 -13.68 -5.51 4.44
CA LYS A 394 -14.82 -6.28 4.89
C LYS A 394 -14.79 -7.64 4.24
N VAL A 395 -15.01 -8.70 5.01
CA VAL A 395 -15.21 -10.06 4.49
C VAL A 395 -16.63 -10.49 4.77
N GLU A 396 -17.34 -10.97 3.76
CA GLU A 396 -18.72 -11.44 3.88
C GLU A 396 -18.86 -12.90 3.45
N THR A 397 -19.69 -13.65 4.17
CA THR A 397 -20.08 -15.01 3.80
C THR A 397 -21.48 -15.33 4.33
N GLU A 398 -22.16 -16.28 3.68
CA GLU A 398 -23.48 -16.79 4.11
C GLU A 398 -23.32 -18.21 4.63
N ILE A 399 -23.83 -18.45 5.85
CA ILE A 399 -23.64 -19.70 6.59
C ILE A 399 -25.00 -20.22 7.07
N ASP A 400 -25.16 -21.54 7.03
CA ASP A 400 -26.31 -22.28 7.57
C ASP A 400 -26.22 -22.41 9.11
N ILE A 401 -26.44 -21.30 9.81
CA ILE A 401 -26.54 -21.19 11.26
C ILE A 401 -27.56 -20.10 11.65
N PRO A 402 -28.36 -20.28 12.72
CA PRO A 402 -29.20 -19.21 13.27
C PRO A 402 -28.39 -18.00 13.75
N ALA A 403 -28.89 -16.79 13.50
CA ALA A 403 -28.14 -15.56 13.77
C ALA A 403 -27.78 -15.37 15.25
N GLU A 404 -28.71 -15.70 16.14
CA GLU A 404 -28.50 -15.66 17.59
C GLU A 404 -27.39 -16.63 18.04
N ARG A 405 -27.33 -17.83 17.45
CA ARG A 405 -26.29 -18.81 17.77
C ARG A 405 -24.92 -18.34 17.31
N ALA A 406 -24.83 -17.81 16.09
CA ALA A 406 -23.60 -17.21 15.58
C ALA A 406 -23.15 -16.03 16.45
N PHE A 407 -24.08 -15.19 16.90
CA PHE A 407 -23.80 -14.07 17.80
C PHE A 407 -23.20 -14.54 19.13
N MET A 408 -23.76 -15.57 19.75
CA MET A 408 -23.23 -16.13 20.99
C MET A 408 -21.81 -16.70 20.82
N LEU A 409 -21.57 -17.46 19.74
CA LEU A 409 -20.26 -18.06 19.47
C LEU A 409 -19.18 -17.02 19.14
N LEU A 410 -19.49 -16.04 18.30
CA LEU A 410 -18.52 -15.02 17.86
C LEU A 410 -18.30 -13.90 18.89
N SER A 411 -19.25 -13.68 19.81
CA SER A 411 -19.09 -12.69 20.87
C SER A 411 -18.11 -13.13 21.96
N ASP A 412 -17.88 -14.44 22.11
CA ASP A 412 -16.89 -14.99 23.02
C ASP A 412 -15.51 -15.04 22.34
N LEU A 413 -14.73 -13.96 22.51
CA LEU A 413 -13.39 -13.88 21.93
C LEU A 413 -12.42 -14.93 22.47
N SER A 414 -12.70 -15.58 23.60
CA SER A 414 -11.83 -16.63 24.13
C SER A 414 -11.81 -17.86 23.22
N LYS A 415 -12.96 -18.17 22.58
CA LYS A 415 -13.11 -19.26 21.61
C LYS A 415 -12.51 -18.94 20.25
N ARG A 416 -12.15 -17.68 19.98
CA ARG A 416 -11.56 -17.28 18.70
C ARG A 416 -10.22 -17.96 18.42
N VAL A 417 -9.48 -18.33 19.48
CA VAL A 417 -8.23 -19.11 19.40
C VAL A 417 -8.45 -20.49 18.74
N GLU A 418 -9.66 -21.04 18.81
CA GLU A 418 -9.98 -22.36 18.24
C GLU A 418 -10.01 -22.36 16.71
N TRP A 419 -10.26 -21.21 16.07
CA TRP A 419 -10.46 -21.13 14.62
C TRP A 419 -9.66 -20.02 13.90
N ASP A 420 -9.19 -18.99 14.61
CA ASP A 420 -8.38 -17.90 14.04
C ASP A 420 -6.90 -18.11 14.37
N PRO A 421 -6.05 -18.60 13.44
CA PRO A 421 -4.63 -18.84 13.68
C PRO A 421 -3.83 -17.57 14.03
N ASN A 422 -4.39 -16.37 13.83
CA ASN A 422 -3.73 -15.14 14.27
C ASN A 422 -3.90 -14.90 15.77
N TYR A 423 -4.82 -15.59 16.45
CA TYR A 423 -5.06 -15.47 17.89
C TYR A 423 -4.31 -16.59 18.60
N GLU A 424 -3.10 -16.31 19.10
CA GLU A 424 -2.31 -17.29 19.85
C GLU A 424 -2.86 -17.47 21.26
N ARG A 425 -3.23 -16.36 21.92
CA ARG A 425 -3.86 -16.35 23.25
C ARG A 425 -4.89 -15.24 23.36
N CYS A 426 -5.94 -15.48 24.14
CA CYS A 426 -6.98 -14.51 24.45
C CYS A 426 -7.37 -14.64 25.93
N GLU A 427 -7.08 -13.60 26.71
CA GLU A 427 -7.31 -13.57 28.16
C GLU A 427 -8.35 -12.51 28.49
N LEU A 428 -9.41 -12.87 29.22
CA LEU A 428 -10.38 -11.90 29.71
C LEU A 428 -9.77 -11.12 30.88
N ILE A 429 -9.63 -9.80 30.70
CA ILE A 429 -9.13 -8.89 31.73
C ILE A 429 -10.26 -8.49 32.68
N LEU A 430 -11.36 -8.00 32.10
CA LEU A 430 -12.48 -7.45 32.86
C LEU A 430 -13.80 -7.68 32.13
N ARG A 431 -14.79 -8.19 32.84
CA ARG A 431 -16.19 -8.13 32.42
C ARG A 431 -16.77 -6.80 32.91
N VAL A 432 -17.02 -5.87 31.99
CA VAL A 432 -17.52 -4.53 32.32
C VAL A 432 -19.01 -4.61 32.67
N ASN A 433 -19.78 -5.32 31.85
CA ASN A 433 -21.19 -5.65 32.08
C ASN A 433 -21.54 -6.96 31.34
N ASP A 434 -22.82 -7.22 31.07
CA ASP A 434 -23.25 -8.45 30.37
C ASP A 434 -22.92 -8.46 28.86
N ASP A 435 -22.63 -7.29 28.30
CA ASP A 435 -22.47 -7.06 26.86
C ASP A 435 -21.12 -6.43 26.48
N ASP A 436 -20.31 -6.04 27.45
CA ASP A 436 -19.04 -5.35 27.26
C ASP A 436 -17.92 -6.02 28.06
N PHE A 437 -16.82 -6.33 27.37
CA PHE A 437 -15.71 -7.12 27.90
C PHE A 437 -14.38 -6.53 27.45
N LEU A 438 -13.36 -6.65 28.30
CA LEU A 438 -11.98 -6.28 27.98
C LEU A 438 -11.12 -7.53 27.89
N TYR A 439 -10.43 -7.69 26.76
CA TYR A 439 -9.55 -8.82 26.50
C TYR A 439 -8.12 -8.36 26.25
N ARG A 440 -7.17 -9.19 26.66
CA ARG A 440 -5.79 -9.16 26.16
C ARG A 440 -5.66 -10.24 25.10
N VAL A 441 -5.35 -9.82 23.88
CA VAL A 441 -5.15 -10.74 22.75
C VAL A 441 -3.68 -10.72 22.39
N VAL A 442 -3.09 -11.90 22.22
CA VAL A 442 -1.71 -12.09 21.77
C VAL A 442 -1.73 -12.68 20.37
N THR A 443 -0.99 -12.06 19.46
CA THR A 443 -0.89 -12.47 18.06
C THR A 443 0.58 -12.69 17.68
N PRO A 444 0.87 -13.65 16.79
CA PRO A 444 2.23 -13.87 16.32
C PRO A 444 2.67 -12.63 15.54
N SER A 445 3.87 -12.12 15.79
CA SER A 445 4.38 -10.98 15.05
C SER A 445 4.63 -11.34 13.60
N ILE A 446 3.93 -10.69 12.67
CA ILE A 446 4.40 -10.66 11.29
C ILE A 446 5.63 -9.78 11.27
N GLY A 447 6.79 -10.42 11.09
CA GLY A 447 8.09 -9.81 11.28
C GLY A 447 8.24 -8.45 10.59
N GLN A 448 8.74 -7.48 11.36
CA GLN A 448 9.75 -6.54 10.87
C GLN A 448 11.11 -7.25 10.74
N ASP A 449 11.14 -8.51 10.30
CA ASP A 449 12.37 -9.32 10.19
C ASP A 449 13.19 -8.97 8.93
N GLY A 450 13.20 -7.69 8.56
CA GLY A 450 14.06 -7.14 7.51
C GLY A 450 14.81 -5.86 7.93
N ALA A 451 14.68 -5.39 9.18
CA ALA A 451 15.18 -4.05 9.55
C ALA A 451 16.32 -4.00 10.59
N SER A 452 16.76 -5.10 11.18
CA SER A 452 17.89 -5.06 12.12
C SER A 452 18.72 -6.34 12.15
N ASN A 453 19.65 -6.48 11.21
CA ASN A 453 20.79 -7.39 11.38
C ASN A 453 21.95 -6.64 12.03
N SER A 454 21.88 -6.48 13.35
CA SER A 454 23.06 -6.30 14.21
C SER A 454 23.33 -7.64 14.90
N PRO A 455 24.52 -8.25 14.74
CA PRO A 455 24.80 -9.60 15.21
C PRO A 455 25.19 -9.59 16.70
N SER A 456 24.26 -9.20 17.57
CA SER A 456 24.42 -9.37 19.01
C SER A 456 23.08 -9.47 19.72
N ALA A 457 22.92 -10.57 20.47
CA ALA A 457 21.85 -10.91 21.41
C ALA A 457 20.60 -11.60 20.82
N ASN A 458 20.33 -12.80 21.36
CA ASN A 458 19.08 -13.56 21.32
C ASN A 458 17.83 -12.70 21.05
N GLN A 459 17.18 -12.84 19.90
CA GLN A 459 15.84 -12.29 19.69
C GLN A 459 14.93 -13.39 19.15
N GLY A 460 14.13 -13.98 20.05
CA GLY A 460 12.85 -14.55 19.64
C GLY A 460 11.97 -13.42 19.11
N GLY A 461 11.24 -13.67 18.02
CA GLY A 461 10.36 -12.67 17.40
C GLY A 461 9.46 -12.02 18.46
N LYS A 462 9.44 -10.68 18.50
CA LYS A 462 8.65 -9.92 19.48
C LYS A 462 7.16 -10.09 19.18
N VAL A 463 6.49 -10.98 19.90
CA VAL A 463 5.04 -11.24 19.83
C VAL A 463 4.24 -9.94 19.97
N GLN A 464 3.12 -9.80 19.27
CA GLN A 464 2.25 -8.61 19.38
C GLN A 464 1.17 -8.83 20.44
N ASP A 465 0.82 -7.79 21.20
CA ASP A 465 -0.34 -7.83 22.09
C ASP A 465 -1.30 -6.65 21.85
N PHE A 466 -2.59 -6.91 22.08
CA PHE A 466 -3.67 -5.94 21.94
C PHE A 466 -4.52 -5.96 23.21
N ILE A 467 -4.98 -4.79 23.63
CA ILE A 467 -5.98 -4.64 24.69
C ILE A 467 -7.27 -4.17 24.02
N LEU A 468 -8.27 -5.06 23.92
CA LEU A 468 -9.48 -4.85 23.13
C LEU A 468 -10.72 -4.74 24.01
N LEU A 469 -11.50 -3.67 23.80
CA LEU A 469 -12.88 -3.57 24.25
C LEU A 469 -13.78 -4.25 23.21
N ALA A 470 -14.47 -5.30 23.65
CA ALA A 470 -15.48 -6.02 22.88
C ALA A 470 -16.88 -5.64 23.39
N SER A 471 -17.69 -5.04 22.52
CA SER A 471 -19.06 -4.60 22.80
C SER A 471 -20.04 -5.32 21.89
N ARG A 472 -20.87 -6.19 22.45
CA ARG A 472 -21.87 -6.95 21.69
C ARG A 472 -23.26 -6.35 21.88
N ARG A 473 -24.08 -6.27 20.83
CA ARG A 473 -25.46 -5.77 20.92
C ARG A 473 -26.39 -6.61 20.02
N PRO A 474 -27.57 -7.02 20.52
CA PRO A 474 -28.61 -7.62 19.70
C PRO A 474 -29.26 -6.58 18.76
N PRO A 475 -30.03 -7.01 17.76
CA PRO A 475 -30.77 -6.11 16.87
C PRO A 475 -31.79 -5.27 17.64
N CYS A 476 -32.00 -4.03 17.20
CA CYS A 476 -33.01 -3.14 17.80
C CYS A 476 -34.38 -3.40 17.18
N ASP A 477 -34.44 -3.52 15.85
CA ASP A 477 -35.65 -3.81 15.08
C ASP A 477 -35.51 -5.08 14.23
N SER A 478 -36.63 -5.62 13.75
CA SER A 478 -36.63 -6.76 12.83
C SER A 478 -35.91 -6.42 11.53
N GLY A 479 -34.83 -7.13 11.21
CA GLY A 479 -34.00 -6.88 10.03
C GLY A 479 -32.71 -6.11 10.33
N ASP A 480 -32.51 -5.63 11.56
CA ASP A 480 -31.21 -5.15 12.00
C ASP A 480 -30.22 -6.30 12.22
N PRO A 481 -28.92 -6.06 12.06
CA PRO A 481 -27.92 -7.06 12.38
C PRO A 481 -27.59 -7.08 13.89
N TYR A 482 -27.18 -8.25 14.37
CA TYR A 482 -26.40 -8.35 15.60
C TYR A 482 -25.01 -7.74 15.37
N VAL A 483 -24.49 -7.02 16.35
CA VAL A 483 -23.21 -6.30 16.23
C VAL A 483 -22.25 -6.72 17.33
N ILE A 484 -21.01 -7.04 16.97
CA ILE A 484 -19.92 -7.30 17.91
C ILE A 484 -18.78 -6.35 17.53
N ALA A 485 -18.63 -5.24 18.25
CA ALA A 485 -17.64 -4.21 17.96
C ALA A 485 -16.38 -4.36 18.81
N LEU A 486 -15.22 -4.21 18.18
CA LEU A 486 -13.89 -4.35 18.76
C LEU A 486 -13.09 -3.07 18.55
N ARG A 487 -12.48 -2.55 19.61
CA ARG A 487 -11.50 -1.46 19.52
C ARG A 487 -10.42 -1.53 20.58
N SER A 488 -9.26 -0.94 20.29
CA SER A 488 -8.18 -0.86 21.28
C SER A 488 -8.44 0.19 22.34
N VAL A 489 -8.12 -0.16 23.59
CA VAL A 489 -8.12 0.75 24.73
C VAL A 489 -6.81 0.66 25.51
N THR A 490 -6.44 1.72 26.23
CA THR A 490 -5.28 1.71 27.12
C THR A 490 -5.71 1.56 28.57
N LEU A 491 -5.06 0.64 29.28
CA LEU A 491 -5.28 0.35 30.69
C LEU A 491 -3.99 0.61 31.47
N PRO A 492 -4.01 1.40 32.56
CA PRO A 492 -2.85 1.57 33.44
C PRO A 492 -2.33 0.26 34.03
N THR A 493 -3.21 -0.74 34.21
CA THR A 493 -2.89 -2.07 34.74
C THR A 493 -2.18 -2.97 33.72
N HIS A 494 -2.24 -2.64 32.42
CA HIS A 494 -1.65 -3.42 31.34
C HIS A 494 -0.79 -2.51 30.43
N PRO A 495 0.27 -1.89 30.97
CA PRO A 495 1.18 -1.07 30.17
C PRO A 495 1.93 -1.92 29.15
N PRO A 496 2.53 -1.31 28.12
CA PRO A 496 3.42 -2.02 27.20
C PRO A 496 4.57 -2.68 27.97
N THR A 497 4.72 -4.00 27.82
CA THR A 497 5.74 -4.81 28.52
C THR A 497 6.95 -5.09 27.63
N GLU A 498 8.15 -5.07 28.20
CA GLU A 498 9.39 -5.46 27.50
C GLU A 498 9.30 -6.94 27.03
N GLY A 499 9.01 -7.14 25.75
CA GLY A 499 8.82 -8.48 25.15
C GLY A 499 7.62 -8.55 24.19
N TYR A 500 6.64 -7.65 24.35
CA TYR A 500 5.50 -7.52 23.46
C TYR A 500 5.55 -6.18 22.71
N ASN A 501 5.14 -6.19 21.44
CA ASN A 501 4.85 -4.95 20.73
C ASN A 501 3.35 -4.66 20.82
N ARG A 502 2.97 -3.57 21.50
CA ARG A 502 1.57 -3.19 21.70
C ARG A 502 0.99 -2.69 20.38
N GLY A 503 0.06 -3.46 19.81
CA GLY A 503 -0.70 -3.05 18.62
C GLY A 503 -1.99 -2.33 18.98
N GLU A 504 -2.49 -1.56 18.01
CA GLU A 504 -3.75 -0.81 18.14
C GLU A 504 -4.71 -1.14 16.98
N VAL A 505 -6.00 -1.20 17.28
CA VAL A 505 -7.10 -1.42 16.32
C VAL A 505 -8.13 -0.31 16.54
N LEU A 506 -8.36 0.50 15.52
CA LEU A 506 -9.27 1.64 15.63
C LEU A 506 -10.74 1.20 15.70
N CYS A 507 -11.13 0.31 14.79
CA CYS A 507 -12.48 -0.21 14.66
C CYS A 507 -12.43 -1.54 13.91
N ALA A 508 -12.92 -2.61 14.53
CA ALA A 508 -13.11 -3.92 13.90
C ALA A 508 -14.33 -4.61 14.48
N GLY A 509 -14.75 -5.73 13.91
CA GLY A 509 -15.79 -6.56 14.50
C GLY A 509 -16.72 -7.22 13.50
N PHE A 510 -17.79 -7.82 14.00
CA PHE A 510 -18.75 -8.59 13.23
C PHE A 510 -20.11 -7.91 13.17
N SER A 511 -20.76 -8.06 12.02
CA SER A 511 -22.18 -7.81 11.80
C SER A 511 -22.81 -9.12 11.32
N ILE A 512 -23.86 -9.58 11.99
CA ILE A 512 -24.54 -10.83 11.68
C ILE A 512 -25.98 -10.50 11.34
N LEU A 513 -26.37 -10.73 10.09
CA LEU A 513 -27.71 -10.45 9.59
C LEU A 513 -28.46 -11.76 9.36
N GLU A 514 -29.67 -11.86 9.90
CA GLU A 514 -30.56 -12.99 9.63
C GLU A 514 -31.13 -12.86 8.20
N VAL A 515 -30.82 -13.83 7.34
CA VAL A 515 -31.37 -13.90 5.97
C VAL A 515 -32.59 -14.81 5.93
N SER A 516 -32.53 -15.91 6.69
CA SER A 516 -33.66 -16.80 6.96
C SER A 516 -33.44 -17.48 8.32
N LYS A 517 -34.44 -18.23 8.81
CA LYS A 517 -34.40 -18.89 10.14
C LYS A 517 -33.11 -19.68 10.43
N ASP A 518 -32.54 -20.28 9.39
CA ASP A 518 -31.35 -21.13 9.49
C ASP A 518 -30.14 -20.54 8.75
N ILE A 519 -30.28 -19.41 8.04
CA ILE A 519 -29.19 -18.84 7.24
C ILE A 519 -28.88 -17.43 7.71
N SER A 520 -27.61 -17.22 8.07
CA SER A 520 -27.10 -15.92 8.51
C SER A 520 -26.00 -15.44 7.59
N LYS A 521 -26.02 -14.15 7.28
CA LYS A 521 -24.92 -13.46 6.61
C LYS A 521 -23.98 -12.88 7.65
N ILE A 522 -22.74 -13.36 7.66
CA ILE A 522 -21.69 -12.90 8.58
C ILE A 522 -20.75 -11.98 7.83
N SER A 523 -20.59 -10.78 8.37
CA SER A 523 -19.72 -9.75 7.81
C SER A 523 -18.71 -9.30 8.86
N TYR A 524 -17.43 -9.51 8.62
CA TYR A 524 -16.35 -8.98 9.46
C TYR A 524 -15.80 -7.71 8.84
N PHE A 525 -15.62 -6.68 9.66
CA PHE A 525 -15.07 -5.40 9.26
C PHE A 525 -13.79 -5.12 10.03
N ASN A 526 -12.85 -4.46 9.39
CA ASN A 526 -11.68 -3.93 10.07
C ASN A 526 -11.18 -2.68 9.35
N GLN A 527 -10.96 -1.63 10.13
CA GLN A 527 -10.25 -0.45 9.70
C GLN A 527 -8.76 -0.69 9.94
N ALA A 528 -8.01 -0.89 8.87
CA ALA A 528 -6.64 -1.39 8.93
C ALA A 528 -5.73 -0.40 9.67
N SER A 529 -5.15 -0.86 10.78
CA SER A 529 -4.04 -0.20 11.46
C SER A 529 -2.69 -0.69 10.89
N PRO A 530 -1.58 0.03 11.13
CA PRO A 530 -0.25 -0.37 10.67
C PRO A 530 0.16 -1.79 11.10
N GLU A 531 -0.32 -2.25 12.25
CA GLU A 531 0.00 -3.57 12.79
C GLU A 531 -0.84 -4.68 12.13
N VAL A 532 -2.08 -4.38 11.74
CA VAL A 532 -2.98 -5.32 11.06
C VAL A 532 -2.75 -5.35 9.55
N LEU A 533 -2.24 -4.26 8.98
CA LEU A 533 -2.04 -4.10 7.53
C LEU A 533 -1.19 -5.22 6.90
N PRO A 534 -0.07 -5.69 7.49
CA PRO A 534 0.74 -6.76 6.91
C PRO A 534 -0.01 -8.08 6.73
N TYR A 535 -0.97 -8.38 7.61
CA TYR A 535 -1.82 -9.57 7.54
C TYR A 535 -2.74 -9.51 6.32
N ILE A 536 -3.32 -8.35 6.03
CA ILE A 536 -4.35 -8.21 4.99
C ILE A 536 -3.82 -7.74 3.64
N SER A 537 -2.71 -6.98 3.60
CA SER A 537 -2.18 -6.43 2.34
C SER A 537 -1.72 -7.52 1.37
N THR A 538 -1.36 -8.68 1.93
CA THR A 538 -1.00 -9.90 1.21
C THR A 538 -2.21 -10.48 0.47
N ASP A 539 -3.35 -10.63 1.15
CA ASP A 539 -4.61 -11.09 0.57
C ASP A 539 -5.23 -10.05 -0.39
N ILE A 540 -5.16 -8.74 -0.07
CA ILE A 540 -5.65 -7.66 -0.95
C ILE A 540 -4.87 -7.59 -2.25
N ALA A 541 -3.56 -7.80 -2.19
CA ALA A 541 -2.73 -7.88 -3.38
C ALA A 541 -3.01 -9.17 -4.17
N GLY A 542 -3.64 -10.19 -3.57
CA GLY A 542 -3.91 -11.49 -4.21
C GLY A 542 -2.76 -12.50 -4.09
N LEU A 543 -1.85 -12.28 -3.13
CA LEU A 543 -0.66 -13.11 -2.87
C LEU A 543 -0.91 -14.26 -1.90
N SER A 544 -2.01 -14.17 -1.16
CA SER A 544 -2.40 -15.13 -0.16
C SER A 544 -3.87 -15.44 -0.29
N SER A 545 -4.26 -16.55 0.34
CA SER A 545 -5.64 -16.87 0.68
C SER A 545 -5.76 -17.12 2.19
N SER A 546 -4.88 -16.51 2.99
CA SER A 546 -4.85 -16.66 4.45
C SER A 546 -6.16 -16.21 5.07
N PHE A 547 -6.64 -15.02 4.73
CA PHE A 547 -7.94 -14.54 5.20
C PHE A 547 -9.08 -15.44 4.74
N TYR A 548 -9.03 -15.93 3.50
CA TYR A 548 -10.01 -16.89 3.01
C TYR A 548 -9.98 -18.18 3.85
N GLY A 549 -8.80 -18.72 4.14
CA GLY A 549 -8.62 -19.89 5.01
C GLY A 549 -9.16 -19.69 6.42
N ILE A 550 -8.91 -18.52 7.02
CA ILE A 550 -9.42 -18.14 8.35
C ILE A 550 -10.95 -18.07 8.38
N PHE A 551 -11.57 -17.55 7.32
CA PHE A 551 -13.04 -17.52 7.24
C PHE A 551 -13.63 -18.90 6.95
N CYS A 552 -12.91 -19.77 6.25
CA CYS A 552 -13.29 -21.17 6.11
C CYS A 552 -13.24 -21.91 7.45
N THR A 553 -12.18 -21.75 8.24
CA THR A 553 -12.10 -22.36 9.58
C THR A 553 -13.17 -21.79 10.51
N CYS A 554 -13.47 -20.49 10.43
CA CYS A 554 -14.61 -19.88 11.12
C CYS A 554 -15.94 -20.53 10.71
N ASN A 555 -16.15 -20.77 9.41
CA ASN A 555 -17.36 -21.40 8.91
C ASN A 555 -17.50 -22.83 9.43
N THR A 556 -16.43 -23.62 9.38
CA THR A 556 -16.39 -24.97 9.97
C THR A 556 -16.70 -24.95 11.46
N PHE A 557 -16.07 -24.05 12.23
CA PHE A 557 -16.32 -23.89 13.67
C PHE A 557 -17.79 -23.58 13.98
N LEU A 558 -18.41 -22.67 13.22
CA LEU A 558 -19.82 -22.31 13.41
C LEU A 558 -20.75 -23.48 13.07
N GLN A 559 -20.47 -24.21 11.99
CA GLN A 559 -21.25 -25.39 11.60
C GLN A 559 -21.16 -26.53 12.62
N GLU A 560 -19.96 -26.80 13.15
CA GLU A 560 -19.74 -27.80 14.20
C GLU A 560 -20.48 -27.45 15.51
N ASN A 561 -20.62 -26.15 15.81
CA ASN A 561 -21.26 -25.66 17.02
C ASN A 561 -22.71 -25.18 16.81
N ARG A 562 -23.37 -25.62 15.73
CA ARG A 562 -24.74 -25.21 15.36
C ARG A 562 -25.77 -25.51 16.45
N VAL A 563 -25.63 -26.61 17.18
CA VAL A 563 -26.59 -27.06 18.23
C VAL A 563 -25.88 -27.16 19.58
N ASP A 564 -26.50 -26.68 20.66
CA ASP A 564 -25.97 -26.88 22.01
C ASP A 564 -26.12 -28.34 22.42
N HIS A 565 -25.00 -29.05 22.60
CA HIS A 565 -24.98 -30.41 23.15
C HIS A 565 -25.27 -30.46 24.68
N ALA A 566 -25.75 -29.38 25.29
CA ALA A 566 -25.85 -29.23 26.75
C ALA A 566 -27.25 -29.46 27.36
N SER A 567 -28.26 -29.91 26.60
CA SER A 567 -29.59 -30.17 27.18
C SER A 567 -30.24 -31.45 26.65
N THR A 568 -29.81 -32.59 27.17
CA THR A 568 -30.62 -33.82 27.19
C THR A 568 -30.54 -34.44 28.59
N PRO A 569 -31.57 -34.30 29.45
CA PRO A 569 -31.66 -35.12 30.65
C PRO A 569 -32.06 -36.55 30.22
N GLN A 570 -31.12 -37.49 30.29
CA GLN A 570 -31.43 -38.91 30.17
C GLN A 570 -32.25 -39.37 31.40
N SER A 571 -33.57 -39.43 31.24
CA SER A 571 -34.44 -40.18 32.13
C SER A 571 -34.16 -41.69 31.94
N GLN A 572 -33.49 -42.31 32.90
CA GLN A 572 -33.44 -43.77 33.02
C GLN A 572 -34.83 -44.30 33.43
N PRO A 573 -35.39 -45.34 32.77
CA PRO A 573 -36.48 -46.11 33.36
C PRO A 573 -35.93 -47.20 34.31
N PRO A 574 -36.67 -47.55 35.37
CA PRO A 574 -36.20 -48.47 36.41
C PRO A 574 -36.18 -49.94 35.93
N SER A 575 -35.18 -50.65 36.46
CA SER A 575 -34.89 -52.07 36.27
C SER A 575 -36.03 -53.00 36.73
N SER A 576 -36.50 -53.87 35.84
CA SER A 576 -37.26 -55.09 36.20
C SER A 576 -36.34 -56.31 36.18
N ILE A 577 -35.94 -56.76 37.37
CA ILE A 577 -35.25 -58.02 37.62
C ILE A 577 -36.27 -59.16 37.53
N LEU A 578 -36.12 -60.08 36.58
CA LEU A 578 -36.77 -61.38 36.60
C LEU A 578 -35.68 -62.46 36.62
N LYS A 579 -35.45 -62.98 37.84
CA LYS A 579 -34.70 -64.22 38.08
C LYS A 579 -35.45 -65.38 37.41
N ARG A 580 -34.76 -66.18 36.60
CA ARG A 580 -35.09 -67.60 36.41
C ARG A 580 -33.81 -68.41 36.43
N THR A 581 -33.72 -69.29 37.41
CA THR A 581 -32.69 -70.30 37.59
C THR A 581 -33.39 -71.66 37.45
N GLN A 582 -32.80 -72.57 36.67
CA GLN A 582 -33.11 -74.02 36.53
C GLN A 582 -34.43 -74.34 35.81
N LEU A 583 -34.50 -75.25 34.83
CA LEU A 583 -33.69 -76.41 34.44
C LEU A 583 -33.31 -76.37 32.95
#